data_AF-A0A183EQL1-F1
#
_entry.id   AF-A0A183EQL1-F1
#
_cell.length_a   1.000
_cell.length_b   1.000
_cell.length_c   1.000
_cell.angle_alpha   90.00
_cell.angle_beta   90.00
_cell.angle_gamma   90.00
#
_symmetry.space_group_name_H-M   'P 1'
#
loop_
_entity.id
_entity.type
_entity.pdbx_description
1 polymer ?
#
loop_
_entity_poly.entity_id
_entity_poly.type
_entity_poly.pdbx_seq_one_letter_code
_entity_poly.pdbx_strand_id
1 'polypeptide(L)'
;MEMSLTQSSSLVIATGLEDDAAWPEPDRVGRQELEILHNDEHISFTTSKIGSAADVNKSRDPDGLRSFYYLVQDLKCMVFSLIGMHFKIKPI
;
A
#
# COMPACT_ATOMS: atom_id res chain seq x y z
N MET A 1 -0.78 -21.14 0.06
CA MET A 1 -0.11 -20.28 -0.92
C MET A 1 -1.08 -19.82 -2.02
N GLU A 2 -1.98 -20.66 -2.51
CA GLU A 2 -3.03 -20.21 -3.46
C GLU A 2 -4.04 -19.24 -2.82
N MET A 3 -4.45 -19.47 -1.56
CA MET A 3 -5.35 -18.56 -0.84
C MET A 3 -4.80 -17.13 -0.67
N SER A 4 -3.48 -16.94 -0.60
CA SER A 4 -2.87 -15.60 -0.50
C SER A 4 -2.87 -14.84 -1.82
N LEU A 5 -2.78 -15.54 -2.96
CA LEU A 5 -2.82 -14.91 -4.28
C LEU A 5 -4.24 -14.46 -4.65
N THR A 6 -5.26 -15.24 -4.28
CA THR A 6 -6.66 -14.84 -4.47
C THR A 6 -7.02 -13.62 -3.62
N GLN A 7 -6.60 -13.59 -2.35
CA GLN A 7 -6.81 -12.41 -1.50
C GLN A 7 -6.08 -11.17 -2.04
N SER A 8 -4.83 -11.34 -2.50
CA SER A 8 -4.09 -10.26 -3.15
C SER A 8 -4.79 -9.76 -4.41
N SER A 9 -5.38 -10.66 -5.20
CA SER A 9 -6.14 -10.32 -6.41
C SER A 9 -7.42 -9.53 -6.09
N SER A 10 -8.14 -9.91 -5.04
CA SER A 10 -9.33 -9.14 -4.59
C SER A 10 -8.95 -7.76 -4.07
N LEU A 11 -7.81 -7.64 -3.39
CA LEU A 11 -7.34 -6.38 -2.83
C LEU A 11 -6.89 -5.40 -3.94
N VAL A 12 -6.21 -5.90 -4.99
CA VAL A 12 -5.82 -5.05 -6.13
C VAL A 12 -7.04 -4.55 -6.92
N ILE A 13 -8.07 -5.38 -7.08
CA ILE A 13 -9.33 -4.97 -7.72
C ILE A 13 -10.03 -3.88 -6.90
N ALA A 14 -10.02 -3.99 -5.56
CA ALA A 14 -10.56 -2.96 -4.70
C ALA A 14 -9.76 -1.64 -4.82
N THR A 15 -8.43 -1.71 -4.94
CA THR A 15 -7.62 -0.51 -5.14
C THR A 15 -7.74 0.13 -6.51
N GLY A 16 -8.11 -0.61 -7.56
CA GLY A 16 -8.37 -0.03 -8.89
C GLY A 16 -9.58 0.92 -8.91
N LEU A 17 -10.35 0.98 -7.82
CA LEU A 17 -11.47 1.91 -7.63
C LEU A 17 -11.06 3.21 -6.90
N GLU A 18 -9.84 3.28 -6.37
CA GLU A 18 -9.34 4.41 -5.60
C GLU A 18 -8.56 5.39 -6.50
N ASP A 19 -8.55 6.68 -6.14
CA ASP A 19 -7.86 7.74 -6.87
C ASP A 19 -7.06 8.62 -5.89
N ASP A 20 -5.79 8.88 -6.19
CA ASP A 20 -4.89 9.61 -5.30
C ASP A 20 -4.91 11.13 -5.50
N ALA A 21 -5.75 11.69 -6.38
CA ALA A 21 -5.77 13.13 -6.65
C ALA A 21 -6.14 13.97 -5.42
N ALA A 22 -6.86 13.38 -4.46
CA ALA A 22 -7.22 14.02 -3.19
C ALA A 22 -6.20 13.75 -2.07
N TRP A 23 -5.19 12.92 -2.30
CA TRP A 23 -4.24 12.52 -1.27
C TRP A 23 -3.16 13.60 -1.05
N PRO A 24 -2.50 13.61 0.11
CA PRO A 24 -1.44 14.58 0.39
C PRO A 24 -0.28 14.42 -0.61
N GLU A 25 0.12 15.51 -1.25
CA GLU A 25 1.25 15.53 -2.17
C GLU A 25 2.58 15.31 -1.43
N PRO A 26 3.58 14.66 -2.06
CA PRO A 26 4.90 14.47 -1.48
C PRO A 26 5.56 15.77 -1.02
N ASP A 27 6.21 15.73 0.15
CA ASP A 27 6.86 16.89 0.74
C ASP A 27 8.27 16.54 1.28
N ARG A 28 8.81 17.42 2.14
CA ARG A 28 10.13 17.27 2.75
C ARG A 28 10.22 16.09 3.72
N VAL A 29 9.10 15.62 4.27
CA VAL A 29 9.00 14.51 5.22
C VAL A 29 9.19 13.17 4.49
N GLY A 30 8.72 13.09 3.24
CA GLY A 30 9.01 11.99 2.34
C GLY A 30 7.93 11.73 1.31
N ARG A 31 8.13 10.65 0.56
CA ARG A 31 7.27 10.20 -0.53
C ARG A 31 6.99 8.71 -0.42
N GLN A 32 5.78 8.30 -0.78
CA GLN A 32 5.38 6.92 -0.96
C GLN A 32 4.81 6.74 -2.36
N GLU A 33 5.19 5.63 -2.99
CA GLU A 33 4.75 5.24 -4.32
C GLU A 33 4.33 3.79 -4.29
N LEU A 34 3.24 3.49 -4.99
CA LEU A 34 2.80 2.13 -5.23
C LEU A 34 2.36 2.02 -6.68
N GLU A 35 3.02 1.15 -7.43
CA GLU A 35 2.64 0.83 -8.80
C GLU A 35 2.29 -0.65 -8.88
N ILE A 36 1.12 -0.94 -9.45
CA ILE A 36 0.58 -2.28 -9.59
C ILE A 36 0.16 -2.46 -11.05
N LEU A 37 0.75 -3.46 -11.70
CA LEU A 37 0.32 -3.94 -12.99
C LEU A 37 -0.39 -5.28 -12.79
N HIS A 38 -1.68 -5.33 -13.10
CA HIS A 38 -2.49 -6.54 -12.97
C HIS A 38 -3.49 -6.65 -14.12
N ASN A 39 -3.43 -7.75 -14.89
CA ASN A 39 -4.31 -8.00 -16.05
C ASN A 39 -4.35 -6.81 -17.04
N ASP A 40 -3.19 -6.27 -17.40
CA ASP A 40 -3.03 -5.08 -18.27
C ASP A 40 -3.62 -3.76 -17.72
N GLU A 41 -4.16 -3.77 -16.50
CA GLU A 41 -4.52 -2.57 -15.77
C GLU A 41 -3.31 -2.06 -14.97
N HIS A 42 -2.99 -0.77 -15.14
CA HIS A 42 -1.92 -0.11 -14.42
C HIS A 42 -2.49 0.90 -13.43
N ILE A 43 -2.22 0.65 -12.15
CA ILE A 43 -2.57 1.54 -11.04
C ILE A 43 -1.26 2.14 -10.53
N SER A 44 -1.20 3.46 -10.42
CA SER A 44 -0.04 4.19 -9.88
C SER A 44 -0.54 5.22 -8.89
N PHE A 45 -0.06 5.12 -7.65
CA PHE A 45 -0.37 6.06 -6.58
C PHE A 45 0.88 6.75 -6.09
N THR A 46 0.79 8.04 -5.85
CA THR A 46 1.82 8.87 -5.23
C THR A 46 1.24 9.68 -4.08
N THR A 47 1.81 9.55 -2.89
CA THR A 47 1.41 10.35 -1.73
C THR A 47 2.58 10.69 -0.82
N SER A 48 2.38 11.61 0.11
CA SER A 48 3.35 11.93 1.16
C SER A 48 3.57 10.75 2.11
N LYS A 49 4.61 10.84 2.94
CA LYS A 49 4.87 9.85 3.97
C LYS A 49 3.78 9.90 5.06
N ILE A 50 3.04 8.81 5.21
CA ILE A 50 2.01 8.63 6.23
C ILE A 50 2.66 8.02 7.48
N GLY A 51 2.65 8.76 8.59
CA GLY A 51 3.26 8.32 9.84
C GLY A 51 2.35 7.44 10.69
N SER A 52 1.04 7.69 10.65
CA SER A 52 0.07 7.07 11.55
C SER A 52 -1.35 7.03 10.95
N ALA A 53 -2.22 6.21 11.55
CA ALA A 53 -3.65 6.21 11.22
C ALA A 53 -4.34 7.55 11.54
N ALA A 54 -3.78 8.37 12.42
CA ALA A 54 -4.30 9.70 12.70
C ALA A 54 -4.06 10.67 11.52
N ASP A 55 -2.99 10.47 10.75
CA ASP A 55 -2.70 11.27 9.55
C ASP A 55 -3.68 10.94 8.43
N VAL A 56 -4.08 9.67 8.33
CA VAL A 56 -5.11 9.20 7.39
C VAL A 56 -6.45 9.90 7.63
N ASN A 57 -6.89 9.95 8.89
CA ASN A 57 -8.18 10.57 9.26
C ASN A 57 -8.24 12.09 9.04
N LYS A 58 -7.09 12.76 8.85
CA LYS A 58 -7.01 14.19 8.56
C LYS A 58 -6.95 14.51 7.07
N SER A 59 -6.83 13.49 6.22
CA SER A 59 -6.75 13.67 4.77
C SER A 59 -8.11 14.04 4.18
N ARG A 60 -8.11 14.49 2.92
CA ARG A 60 -9.33 14.84 2.18
C ARG A 60 -10.11 13.60 1.72
N ASP A 61 -9.44 12.46 1.67
CA ASP A 61 -10.00 11.16 1.33
C ASP A 61 -9.54 10.10 2.37
N PRO A 62 -10.16 10.09 3.56
CA PRO A 62 -9.73 9.24 4.65
C PRO A 62 -10.03 7.75 4.43
N ASP A 63 -10.96 7.40 3.54
CA ASP A 63 -11.32 6.00 3.27
C ASP A 63 -10.36 5.38 2.26
N GLY A 64 -10.10 6.04 1.13
CA GLY A 64 -9.13 5.55 0.15
C GLY A 64 -7.70 5.51 0.69
N LEU A 65 -7.29 6.56 1.40
CA LEU A 65 -5.96 6.59 2.04
C LEU A 65 -5.82 5.54 3.15
N ARG A 66 -6.92 5.11 3.79
CA ARG A 66 -6.92 4.01 4.76
C ARG A 66 -6.74 2.65 4.07
N SER A 67 -7.43 2.43 2.96
CA SER A 67 -7.24 1.24 2.12
C SER A 67 -5.78 1.13 1.66
N PHE A 68 -5.20 2.23 1.17
CA PHE A 68 -3.78 2.30 0.79
C PHE A 68 -2.85 2.01 1.98
N TYR A 69 -3.10 2.64 3.13
CA TYR A 69 -2.28 2.47 4.33
C TYR A 69 -2.20 1.00 4.78
N TYR A 70 -3.33 0.30 4.82
CA TYR A 70 -3.36 -1.12 5.19
C TYR A 70 -2.76 -2.03 4.12
N LEU A 71 -3.03 -1.78 2.84
CA LEU A 71 -2.41 -2.53 1.74
C LEU A 71 -0.87 -2.48 1.83
N VAL A 72 -0.30 -1.29 2.01
CA VAL A 72 1.16 -1.11 2.15
C VAL A 72 1.69 -1.84 3.38
N GLN A 73 0.94 -1.87 4.50
CA GLN A 73 1.32 -2.64 5.68
C GLN A 73 1.35 -4.14 5.42
N ASP A 74 0.31 -4.68 4.80
CA ASP A 74 0.22 -6.12 4.47
C ASP A 74 1.34 -6.53 3.52
N LEU A 75 1.62 -5.72 2.50
CA LEU A 75 2.76 -5.94 1.58
C LEU A 75 4.10 -5.94 2.32
N LYS A 76 4.34 -4.96 3.21
CA LYS A 76 5.55 -4.93 4.05
C LYS A 76 5.68 -6.17 4.93
N CYS A 77 4.59 -6.59 5.57
CA CYS A 77 4.54 -7.79 6.39
C CYS A 77 4.85 -9.06 5.56
N MET A 78 4.31 -9.16 4.35
CA MET A 78 4.60 -10.27 3.44
C MET A 78 6.08 -10.28 3.05
N VAL A 79 6.64 -9.15 2.62
CA VAL A 79 8.05 -9.02 2.22
C VAL A 79 8.98 -9.34 3.38
N PHE A 80 8.74 -8.80 4.57
CA PHE A 80 9.54 -9.10 5.76
C PHE A 80 9.47 -10.57 6.16
N SER A 81 8.28 -11.19 6.07
CA SER A 81 8.13 -12.62 6.35
C SER A 81 8.91 -13.48 5.35
N LEU A 82 8.89 -13.11 4.06
CA LEU A 82 9.65 -13.79 3.01
C LEU A 82 11.17 -13.64 3.21
N ILE A 83 11.64 -12.42 3.51
CA ILE A 83 13.06 -12.16 3.80
C ILE A 83 13.50 -12.94 5.04
N GLY A 84 12.71 -12.90 6.12
CA GLY A 84 13.01 -13.60 7.36
C GLY A 84 13.08 -15.12 7.18
N MET A 85 12.17 -15.69 6.42
CA MET A 85 12.17 -17.12 6.11
C MET A 85 13.34 -17.52 5.20
N HIS A 86 13.60 -16.75 4.14
CA HIS A 86 14.59 -17.08 3.14
C HIS A 86 16.03 -16.87 3.64
N PHE A 87 16.28 -15.78 4.35
CA PHE A 87 17.63 -15.42 4.78
C PHE A 87 17.94 -15.77 6.25
N LYS A 88 16.96 -16.20 7.04
CA LYS A 88 17.08 -16.43 8.50
C LYS A 88 17.60 -15.21 9.28
N ILE A 89 17.39 -14.01 8.74
CA ILE A 89 17.77 -12.73 9.35
C ILE A 89 16.50 -12.05 9.86
N LYS A 90 16.53 -11.41 11.03
CA LYS A 90 15.42 -10.57 11.50
C LYS A 90 15.41 -9.26 10.69
N PRO A 91 14.38 -8.95 9.90
CA PRO A 91 14.26 -7.65 9.24
C PRO A 91 14.07 -6.55 10.31
N ILE A 92 14.76 -5.42 10.15
CA ILE A 92 14.64 -4.21 11.00
C ILE A 92 13.60 -3.27 10.40
#